data_AF-A0A949EM32-F1
#
_entry.id   AF-A0A949EM32-F1
#
_cell.length_a   1.000
_cell.length_b   1.000
_cell.length_c   1.000
_cell.angle_alpha   90.00
_cell.angle_beta   90.00
_cell.angle_gamma   90.00
#
_symmetry.space_group_name_H-M   'P 1'
#
loop_
_entity.id
_entity.type
_entity.pdbx_description
1 polymer ?
#
loop_
_entity_poly.entity_id
_entity_poly.type
_entity_poly.pdbx_seq_one_letter_code
_entity_poly.pdbx_strand_id
1 'polypeptide(L)'
;MSRTEREIIKSLRQLGKSIKQDPIKEKESYDMLLNSFREMFPHKTKLTYNFYLSLKPVAVSLLAFVFIFIAGFGTIAVAKNAVPGDMLYPVKRVVEKSRMVLVFDQSKKAVLRAEILTNRLSEVSVLTEKANKGDKKYELELNVLAQNFTNDLKVLTKQIGDQVESLDGEPAEPPFPDEDLLYIDERMLDNGSLPIEDNRQVYTVMPSKELEKLLAETKELLAEENLALAFVKLQQAEKLVEEKEPVSEPDVEPVEFLDSEPAELLPLDEEPIEDNNQSSIINHQSSIINQTGSVGQILLKQEDKEVDVRTGIERVKDPRTGMTREK
;
A
#
# COMPACT_ATOMS: atom_id res chain seq x y z
N MET A 1 48.77 9.88 49.73
CA MET A 1 49.71 9.31 48.74
C MET A 1 48.91 8.43 47.78
N SER A 2 48.51 8.97 46.63
CA SER A 2 47.87 8.22 45.54
C SER A 2 48.94 7.44 44.78
N ARG A 3 48.88 6.11 44.78
CA ARG A 3 49.71 5.32 43.86
C ARG A 3 49.26 5.64 42.44
N THR A 4 50.22 5.92 41.57
CA THR A 4 49.92 6.25 40.17
C THR A 4 49.33 5.02 39.48
N GLU A 5 48.35 5.23 38.61
CA GLU A 5 47.63 4.19 37.87
C GLU A 5 48.56 3.17 37.19
N ARG A 6 49.75 3.64 36.77
CA ARG A 6 50.80 2.81 36.17
C ARG A 6 51.38 1.76 37.13
N GLU A 7 51.46 2.05 38.43
CA GLU A 7 51.91 1.08 39.44
C GLU A 7 50.86 -0.01 39.69
N ILE A 8 49.57 0.35 39.65
CA ILE A 8 48.46 -0.60 39.80
C ILE A 8 48.42 -1.57 38.61
N ILE A 9 48.60 -1.06 37.39
CA ILE A 9 48.64 -1.90 36.19
C ILE A 9 49.85 -2.84 36.22
N LYS A 10 51.01 -2.36 36.69
CA LYS A 10 52.21 -3.19 36.82
C LYS A 10 52.03 -4.30 37.85
N SER A 11 51.45 -3.99 39.01
CA SER A 11 51.23 -4.99 40.07
C SER A 11 50.20 -6.05 39.67
N LEU A 12 49.11 -5.66 38.99
CA LEU A 12 48.12 -6.60 38.46
C LEU A 12 48.71 -7.54 37.40
N ARG A 13 49.55 -7.02 36.50
CA ARG A 13 50.22 -7.83 35.47
C ARG A 13 51.25 -8.79 36.07
N GLN A 14 51.89 -8.40 37.17
CA GLN A 14 52.80 -9.27 37.92
C GLN A 14 52.04 -10.37 38.66
N LEU A 15 50.89 -10.04 39.26
CA LEU A 15 50.00 -11.00 39.91
C LEU A 15 49.45 -12.05 38.92
N GLY A 16 49.00 -11.61 37.74
CA GLY A 16 48.48 -12.52 36.71
C GLY A 16 49.51 -13.53 36.20
N LYS A 17 50.82 -13.19 36.24
CA LYS A 17 51.89 -14.11 35.85
C LYS A 17 52.29 -15.11 36.94
N SER A 18 52.04 -14.80 38.22
CA SER A 18 52.36 -15.70 39.33
C SER A 18 51.23 -16.68 39.67
N ILE A 19 50.03 -16.47 39.13
CA ILE A 19 48.93 -17.44 39.22
C ILE A 19 49.16 -18.50 38.14
N LYS A 20 50.05 -19.47 38.41
CA LYS A 20 50.07 -20.72 37.66
C LYS A 20 48.73 -21.42 37.94
N GLN A 21 47.83 -21.39 36.97
CA GLN A 21 46.61 -22.20 37.00
C GLN A 21 47.03 -23.66 37.09
N ASP A 22 46.69 -24.28 38.22
CA ASP A 22 46.99 -25.68 38.47
C ASP A 22 45.96 -26.51 37.69
N PRO A 23 46.34 -27.21 36.60
CA PRO A 23 45.39 -27.83 35.66
C PRO A 23 44.51 -28.91 36.32
N ILE A 24 44.92 -29.39 37.49
CA ILE A 24 44.20 -30.38 38.29
C ILE A 24 42.98 -29.76 38.98
N LYS A 25 43.09 -28.51 39.47
CA LYS A 25 42.01 -27.82 40.18
C LYS A 25 40.93 -27.25 39.26
N GLU A 26 41.26 -27.04 37.99
CA GLU A 26 40.30 -26.60 36.97
C GLU A 26 39.27 -27.69 36.67
N LYS A 27 39.71 -28.95 36.58
CA LYS A 27 38.81 -30.09 36.36
C LYS A 27 37.84 -30.30 37.53
N GLU A 28 38.35 -30.24 38.76
CA GLU A 28 37.49 -30.38 39.95
C GLU A 28 36.46 -29.24 40.04
N SER A 29 36.86 -28.01 39.71
CA SER A 29 35.94 -26.86 39.69
C SER A 29 34.87 -27.01 38.61
N TYR A 30 35.23 -27.56 37.45
CA TYR A 30 34.30 -27.82 36.35
C TYR A 30 33.29 -28.91 36.72
N ASP A 31 33.75 -30.00 37.33
CA ASP A 31 32.87 -31.09 37.77
C ASP A 31 31.93 -30.65 38.91
N MET A 32 32.40 -29.77 39.80
CA MET A 32 31.58 -29.22 40.88
C MET A 32 30.52 -28.25 40.34
N LEU A 33 30.85 -27.44 39.33
CA LEU A 33 29.88 -26.60 38.61
C LEU A 33 28.87 -27.44 37.83
N LEU A 34 29.30 -28.51 37.16
CA LEU A 34 28.39 -29.39 36.44
C LEU A 34 27.44 -30.15 37.38
N ASN A 35 27.93 -30.62 38.53
CA ASN A 35 27.07 -31.30 39.51
C ASN A 35 26.07 -30.35 40.17
N SER A 36 26.48 -29.13 40.53
CA SER A 36 25.56 -28.12 41.06
C SER A 36 24.54 -27.67 40.02
N PHE A 37 24.92 -27.56 38.74
CA PHE A 37 23.98 -27.28 37.65
C PHE A 37 22.99 -28.45 37.44
N ARG A 38 23.47 -29.69 37.55
CA ARG A 38 22.64 -30.89 37.43
C ARG A 38 21.65 -31.06 38.58
N GLU A 39 22.01 -30.63 39.78
CA GLU A 39 21.09 -30.58 40.92
C GLU A 39 20.03 -29.47 40.77
N MET A 40 20.39 -28.33 40.19
CA MET A 40 19.48 -27.21 39.98
C MET A 40 18.40 -27.51 38.91
N PHE A 41 18.70 -28.41 37.97
CA PHE A 41 17.76 -28.86 36.93
C PHE A 41 17.56 -30.39 36.98
N PRO A 42 16.76 -30.92 37.92
CA PRO A 42 16.53 -32.36 38.03
C PRO A 42 15.95 -32.92 36.73
N HIS A 43 16.71 -33.76 36.05
CA HIS A 43 16.44 -34.28 34.71
C HIS A 43 15.35 -35.38 34.66
N LYS A 44 14.31 -35.26 35.50
CA LYS A 44 13.16 -36.17 35.54
C LYS A 44 11.87 -35.44 35.82
N THR A 45 11.59 -34.37 35.08
CA THR A 45 10.19 -34.02 34.88
C THR A 45 9.65 -34.99 33.82
N LYS A 46 8.79 -35.92 34.26
CA LYS A 46 7.78 -36.48 33.37
C LYS A 46 6.85 -35.32 33.01
N LEU A 47 7.36 -34.41 32.18
CA LEU A 47 6.60 -33.29 31.62
C LEU A 47 5.54 -33.98 30.77
N THR A 48 4.36 -34.09 31.34
CA THR A 48 3.30 -34.95 30.87
C THR A 48 2.98 -34.60 29.42
N TYR A 49 2.76 -35.62 28.60
CA TYR A 49 2.32 -35.52 27.21
C TYR A 49 1.14 -34.54 27.01
N ASN A 50 0.40 -34.24 28.09
CA ASN A 50 -0.70 -33.30 28.16
C ASN A 50 -0.28 -31.83 27.97
N PHE A 51 0.92 -31.40 28.37
CA PHE A 51 1.36 -30.01 28.15
C PHE A 51 1.65 -29.72 26.68
N TYR A 52 2.22 -30.71 25.96
CA TYR A 52 2.43 -30.66 24.52
C TYR A 52 1.13 -30.74 23.73
N LEU A 53 0.09 -31.38 24.29
CA LEU A 53 -1.25 -31.43 23.69
C LEU A 53 -2.02 -30.10 23.87
N SER A 54 -1.88 -29.44 25.03
CA SER A 54 -2.55 -28.16 25.32
C SER A 54 -1.91 -26.95 24.61
N LEU A 55 -0.64 -27.03 24.19
CA LEU A 55 0.02 -25.98 23.40
C LEU A 55 -0.29 -26.07 21.89
N LYS A 56 -0.81 -27.19 21.38
CA LYS A 56 -1.18 -27.34 19.96
C LYS A 56 -2.20 -26.29 19.48
N PRO A 57 -3.33 -26.01 20.16
CA PRO A 57 -4.27 -25.00 19.69
C PRO A 57 -3.67 -23.58 19.71
N VAL A 58 -2.78 -23.28 20.67
CA VAL A 58 -2.07 -21.99 20.75
C VAL A 58 -1.05 -21.86 19.63
N ALA A 59 -0.30 -22.92 19.32
CA ALA A 59 0.65 -22.92 18.21
C ALA A 59 -0.07 -22.80 16.86
N VAL A 60 -1.22 -23.46 16.68
CA VAL A 60 -2.04 -23.36 15.46
C VAL A 60 -2.67 -21.97 15.34
N SER A 61 -3.18 -21.38 16.43
CA SER A 61 -3.74 -20.02 16.39
C SER A 61 -2.65 -18.97 16.13
N LEU A 62 -1.47 -19.12 16.74
CA LEU A 62 -0.32 -18.26 16.47
C LEU A 62 0.15 -18.40 15.03
N LEU A 63 0.20 -19.62 14.49
CA LEU A 63 0.59 -19.85 13.09
C LEU A 63 -0.44 -19.27 12.13
N ALA A 64 -1.74 -19.44 12.40
CA ALA A 64 -2.81 -18.83 11.62
C ALA A 64 -2.74 -17.29 11.68
N PHE A 65 -2.48 -16.72 12.86
CA PHE A 65 -2.26 -15.30 13.04
C PHE A 65 -1.06 -14.81 12.21
N VAL A 66 0.09 -15.48 12.32
CA VAL A 66 1.27 -15.17 11.51
C VAL A 66 0.96 -15.28 10.01
N PHE A 67 0.19 -16.29 9.60
CA PHE A 67 -0.19 -16.48 8.20
C PHE A 67 -1.11 -15.35 7.69
N ILE A 68 -2.10 -14.94 8.49
CA ILE A 68 -2.97 -13.79 8.20
C ILE A 68 -2.15 -12.50 8.13
N PHE A 69 -1.18 -12.34 9.02
CA PHE A 69 -0.30 -11.17 9.04
C PHE A 69 0.65 -11.15 7.84
N ILE A 70 1.26 -12.27 7.46
CA ILE A 70 2.12 -12.36 6.27
C ILE A 70 1.30 -12.14 4.99
N ALA A 71 0.11 -12.75 4.90
CA ALA A 71 -0.80 -12.53 3.76
C ALA A 71 -1.27 -11.07 3.68
N GLY A 72 -1.58 -10.45 4.82
CA GLY A 72 -1.99 -9.05 4.91
C GLY A 72 -0.85 -8.07 4.58
N PHE A 73 0.34 -8.25 5.17
CA PHE A 73 1.50 -7.39 4.92
C PHE A 73 2.05 -7.52 3.50
N GLY A 74 2.05 -8.73 2.92
CA GLY A 74 2.41 -8.94 1.52
C GLY A 74 1.53 -8.13 0.58
N THR A 75 0.23 -8.04 0.89
CA THR A 75 -0.74 -7.27 0.12
C THR A 75 -0.45 -5.76 0.17
N ILE A 76 -0.02 -5.23 1.32
CA ILE A 76 0.31 -3.80 1.48
C ILE A 76 1.53 -3.41 0.62
N ALA A 77 2.55 -4.27 0.57
CA ALA A 77 3.74 -4.00 -0.23
C ALA A 77 3.43 -3.90 -1.73
N VAL A 78 2.53 -4.77 -2.23
CA VAL A 78 2.08 -4.75 -3.63
C VAL A 78 1.16 -3.54 -3.89
N ALA A 79 0.29 -3.20 -2.92
CA ALA A 79 -0.62 -2.06 -3.04
C ALA A 79 0.11 -0.72 -3.23
N LYS A 80 1.37 -0.59 -2.79
CA LYS A 80 2.17 0.63 -2.99
C LYS A 80 2.29 1.03 -4.47
N ASN A 81 2.38 0.06 -5.37
CA ASN A 81 2.52 0.29 -6.82
C ASN A 81 1.18 0.25 -7.56
N ALA A 82 0.06 0.05 -6.85
CA ALA A 82 -1.25 0.04 -7.47
C ALA A 82 -1.61 1.44 -7.99
N VAL A 83 -2.20 1.49 -9.19
CA VAL A 83 -2.77 2.68 -9.81
C VAL A 83 -4.31 2.60 -9.77
N PRO A 84 -5.05 3.71 -9.98
CA PRO A 84 -6.49 3.64 -10.15
C PRO A 84 -6.89 2.52 -11.12
N GLY A 85 -7.98 1.82 -10.79
CA GLY A 85 -8.46 0.66 -11.55
C GLY A 85 -7.85 -0.68 -11.16
N ASP A 86 -6.73 -0.70 -10.43
CA ASP A 86 -6.16 -1.93 -9.90
C ASP A 86 -6.92 -2.40 -8.64
N MET A 87 -7.01 -3.72 -8.45
CA MET A 87 -7.74 -4.33 -7.32
C MET A 87 -7.23 -3.87 -5.93
N LEU A 88 -5.92 -3.58 -5.82
CA LEU A 88 -5.28 -3.20 -4.55
C LEU A 88 -5.19 -1.68 -4.33
N TYR A 89 -5.71 -0.89 -5.26
CA TYR A 89 -5.68 0.56 -5.15
C TYR A 89 -6.49 1.11 -3.95
N PRO A 90 -7.68 0.56 -3.59
CA PRO A 90 -8.37 0.96 -2.37
C PRO A 90 -7.51 0.76 -1.11
N VAL A 91 -6.74 -0.34 -1.05
CA VAL A 91 -5.81 -0.61 0.07
C VAL A 91 -4.73 0.46 0.14
N LYS A 92 -4.16 0.87 -1.01
CA LYS A 92 -3.20 1.98 -1.06
C LYS A 92 -3.76 3.26 -0.46
N ARG A 93 -4.99 3.63 -0.82
CA ARG A 93 -5.68 4.84 -0.30
C ARG A 93 -5.89 4.77 1.21
N VAL A 94 -6.30 3.61 1.74
CA VAL A 94 -6.46 3.42 3.19
C VAL A 94 -5.11 3.57 3.91
N VAL A 95 -4.04 3.00 3.37
CA VAL A 95 -2.69 3.12 3.95
C VAL A 95 -2.23 4.58 3.96
N GLU A 96 -2.39 5.31 2.86
CA GLU A 96 -2.05 6.74 2.79
C GLU A 96 -2.86 7.58 3.79
N LYS A 97 -4.18 7.38 3.88
CA LYS A 97 -5.04 8.05 4.85
C LYS A 97 -4.63 7.74 6.29
N SER A 98 -4.33 6.48 6.60
CA SER A 98 -3.88 6.09 7.93
C SER A 98 -2.58 6.79 8.33
N ARG A 99 -1.63 6.94 7.38
CA ARG A 99 -0.40 7.71 7.61
C ARG A 99 -0.72 9.19 7.87
N MET A 100 -1.64 9.77 7.13
CA MET A 100 -2.07 11.16 7.30
C MET A 100 -2.70 11.42 8.67
N VAL A 101 -3.49 10.49 9.19
CA VAL A 101 -4.12 10.59 10.51
C VAL A 101 -3.11 10.40 11.64
N LEU A 102 -2.09 9.58 11.45
CA LEU A 102 -1.04 9.31 12.45
C LEU A 102 0.01 10.42 12.55
N VAL A 103 0.07 11.35 11.60
CA VAL A 103 1.00 12.48 11.61
C VAL A 103 0.31 13.70 12.23
N PHE A 104 0.63 13.98 13.50
CA PHE A 104 0.05 15.09 14.27
C PHE A 104 0.67 16.46 13.96
N ASP A 105 1.92 16.45 13.50
CA ASP A 105 2.70 17.66 13.22
C ASP A 105 2.31 18.21 11.84
N GLN A 106 1.87 19.46 11.79
CA GLN A 106 1.35 20.08 10.56
C GLN A 106 2.42 20.18 9.46
N SER A 107 3.68 20.47 9.82
CA SER A 107 4.80 20.54 8.88
C SER A 107 5.11 19.15 8.31
N LYS A 108 5.12 18.11 9.16
CA LYS A 108 5.29 16.72 8.69
C LYS A 108 4.10 16.23 7.86
N LYS A 109 2.88 16.70 8.18
CA LYS A 109 1.67 16.42 7.40
C LYS A 109 1.78 17.03 6.00
N ALA A 110 2.33 18.25 5.87
CA ALA A 110 2.61 18.88 4.58
C ALA A 110 3.63 18.07 3.74
N VAL A 111 4.73 17.60 4.36
CA VAL A 111 5.70 16.71 3.69
C VAL A 111 5.04 15.44 3.17
N LEU A 112 4.19 14.81 4.00
CA LEU A 112 3.49 13.59 3.62
C LEU A 112 2.49 13.83 2.47
N ARG A 113 1.75 14.95 2.49
CA ARG A 113 0.87 15.34 1.36
C ARG A 113 1.67 15.57 0.08
N ALA A 114 2.81 16.24 0.14
CA ALA A 114 3.69 16.44 -1.01
C ALA A 114 4.21 15.11 -1.59
N GLU A 115 4.53 14.14 -0.73
CA GLU A 115 4.88 12.78 -1.16
C GLU A 115 3.71 12.08 -1.86
N ILE A 116 2.51 12.16 -1.30
CA ILE A 116 1.31 11.59 -1.92
C ILE A 116 1.07 12.24 -3.29
N LEU A 117 1.15 13.57 -3.41
CA LEU A 117 1.00 14.29 -4.68
C LEU A 117 2.03 13.86 -5.73
N THR A 118 3.30 13.67 -5.32
CA THR A 118 4.34 13.16 -6.22
C THR A 118 3.98 11.76 -6.74
N ASN A 119 3.44 10.90 -5.86
CA ASN A 119 2.96 9.58 -6.27
C ASN A 119 1.75 9.70 -7.22
N ARG A 120 0.80 10.61 -6.97
CA ARG A 120 -0.35 10.86 -7.86
C ARG A 120 0.12 11.26 -9.27
N LEU A 121 1.13 12.11 -9.37
CA LEU A 121 1.69 12.50 -10.65
C LEU A 121 2.30 11.32 -11.41
N SER A 122 2.99 10.42 -10.70
CA SER A 122 3.51 9.17 -11.29
C SER A 122 2.39 8.19 -11.69
N GLU A 123 1.27 8.18 -10.98
CA GLU A 123 0.11 7.38 -11.37
C GLU A 123 -0.53 7.92 -12.65
N VAL A 124 -0.61 9.25 -12.81
CA VAL A 124 -1.09 9.90 -14.04
C VAL A 124 -0.23 9.49 -15.23
N SER A 125 1.10 9.46 -15.08
CA SER A 125 1.98 9.04 -16.19
C SER A 125 1.78 7.58 -16.57
N VAL A 126 1.64 6.68 -15.59
CA VAL A 126 1.33 5.26 -15.83
C VAL A 126 -0.04 5.08 -16.48
N LEU A 127 -1.07 5.80 -16.02
CA LEU A 127 -2.40 5.74 -16.60
C LEU A 127 -2.45 6.30 -18.02
N THR A 128 -1.71 7.38 -18.29
CA THR A 128 -1.58 7.93 -19.65
C THR A 128 -0.95 6.91 -20.58
N GLU A 129 0.09 6.19 -20.14
CA GLU A 129 0.71 5.12 -20.92
C GLU A 129 -0.25 3.96 -21.18
N LYS A 130 -1.05 3.56 -20.18
CA LYS A 130 -2.06 2.50 -20.32
C LYS A 130 -3.23 2.92 -21.23
N ALA A 131 -3.73 4.15 -21.10
CA ALA A 131 -4.79 4.69 -21.95
C ALA A 131 -4.33 4.76 -23.42
N ASN A 132 -3.10 5.22 -23.68
CA ASN A 132 -2.52 5.25 -25.02
C ASN A 132 -2.37 3.85 -25.66
N LYS A 133 -2.33 2.78 -24.85
CA LYS A 133 -2.32 1.38 -25.33
C LYS A 133 -3.71 0.85 -25.71
N GLY A 134 -4.76 1.67 -25.58
CA GLY A 134 -6.13 1.35 -26.01
C GLY A 134 -7.06 0.86 -24.90
N ASP A 135 -6.62 0.89 -23.64
CA ASP A 135 -7.43 0.46 -22.50
C ASP A 135 -8.37 1.58 -22.03
N LYS A 136 -9.57 1.68 -22.64
CA LYS A 136 -10.60 2.70 -22.34
C LYS A 136 -10.99 2.81 -20.87
N LYS A 137 -10.83 1.73 -20.08
CA LYS A 137 -11.08 1.72 -18.63
C LYS A 137 -10.31 2.83 -17.92
N TYR A 138 -9.07 3.09 -18.35
CA TYR A 138 -8.18 4.04 -17.67
C TYR A 138 -8.40 5.49 -18.09
N GLU A 139 -9.12 5.76 -19.18
CA GLU A 139 -9.42 7.14 -19.63
C GLU A 139 -10.32 7.87 -18.61
N LEU A 140 -11.34 7.19 -18.09
CA LEU A 140 -12.22 7.74 -17.06
C LEU A 140 -11.45 7.97 -15.75
N GLU A 141 -10.63 7.00 -15.35
CA GLU A 141 -9.84 7.04 -14.12
C GLU A 141 -8.74 8.11 -14.18
N LEU A 142 -8.18 8.36 -15.35
CA LEU A 142 -7.18 9.41 -15.59
C LEU A 142 -7.75 10.80 -15.31
N ASN A 143 -8.96 11.09 -15.81
CA ASN A 143 -9.63 12.38 -15.59
C ASN A 143 -9.94 12.61 -14.11
N VAL A 144 -10.45 11.59 -13.42
CA VAL A 144 -10.72 11.65 -11.97
C VAL A 144 -9.43 11.85 -11.19
N LEU A 145 -8.35 11.14 -11.57
CA LEU A 145 -7.05 11.28 -10.91
C LEU A 145 -6.46 12.67 -11.12
N ALA A 146 -6.55 13.22 -12.33
CA ALA A 146 -6.07 14.56 -12.66
C ALA A 146 -6.82 15.65 -11.87
N GLN A 147 -8.14 15.54 -11.75
CA GLN A 147 -8.94 16.43 -10.90
C GLN A 147 -8.54 16.35 -9.43
N ASN A 148 -8.41 15.13 -8.90
CA ASN A 148 -7.97 14.92 -7.51
C ASN A 148 -6.58 15.49 -7.27
N PHE A 149 -5.66 15.34 -8.22
CA PHE A 149 -4.32 15.92 -8.15
C PHE A 149 -4.38 17.45 -8.05
N THR A 150 -5.16 18.12 -8.90
CA THR A 150 -5.31 19.58 -8.87
C THR A 150 -5.91 20.05 -7.54
N ASN A 151 -6.91 19.34 -7.03
CA ASN A 151 -7.52 19.65 -5.74
C ASN A 151 -6.52 19.45 -4.58
N ASP A 152 -5.81 18.33 -4.56
CA ASP A 152 -4.79 18.03 -3.55
C ASP A 152 -3.65 19.06 -3.58
N LEU A 153 -3.27 19.53 -4.78
CA LEU A 153 -2.26 20.57 -4.97
C LEU A 153 -2.73 21.90 -4.38
N LYS A 154 -3.97 22.33 -4.69
CA LYS A 154 -4.57 23.56 -4.14
C LYS A 154 -4.65 23.51 -2.61
N VAL A 155 -5.06 22.37 -2.07
CA VAL A 155 -5.11 22.17 -0.61
C VAL A 155 -3.72 22.25 0.02
N LEU A 156 -2.71 21.65 -0.61
CA LEU A 156 -1.33 21.74 -0.12
C LEU A 156 -0.79 23.17 -0.19
N THR A 157 -1.00 23.88 -1.30
CA THR A 157 -0.61 25.28 -1.46
C THR A 157 -1.24 26.13 -0.37
N LYS A 158 -2.54 25.99 -0.14
CA LYS A 158 -3.25 26.71 0.93
C LYS A 158 -2.68 26.38 2.31
N GLN A 159 -2.53 25.10 2.64
CA GLN A 159 -2.02 24.67 3.94
C GLN A 159 -0.63 25.27 4.24
N ILE A 160 0.27 25.29 3.25
CA ILE A 160 1.60 25.88 3.42
C ILE A 160 1.52 27.40 3.47
N GLY A 161 0.64 28.03 2.67
CA GLY A 161 0.37 29.47 2.74
C GLY A 161 -0.06 29.91 4.14
N ASP A 162 -1.03 29.21 4.73
CA ASP A 162 -1.51 29.46 6.10
C ASP A 162 -0.37 29.30 7.13
N GLN A 163 0.50 28.30 6.94
CA GLN A 163 1.67 28.10 7.80
C GLN A 163 2.70 29.23 7.65
N VAL A 164 2.98 29.68 6.43
CA VAL A 164 3.91 30.79 6.17
C VAL A 164 3.38 32.08 6.79
N GLU A 165 2.08 32.37 6.66
CA GLU A 165 1.45 33.55 7.25
C GLU A 165 1.48 33.52 8.79
N SER A 166 1.32 32.34 9.40
CA SER A 166 1.43 32.17 10.86
C SER A 166 2.84 32.40 11.42
N LEU A 167 3.89 32.31 10.59
CA LEU A 167 5.27 32.60 11.00
C LEU A 167 5.52 34.11 11.20
N ASP A 168 4.70 34.98 10.61
CA ASP A 168 4.86 36.44 10.63
C ASP A 168 4.15 37.15 11.80
N GLY A 169 3.48 36.42 12.72
CA GLY A 169 3.22 36.96 14.07
C GLY A 169 1.82 36.84 14.68
N GLU A 170 0.93 35.96 14.21
CA GLU A 170 -0.23 35.53 15.02
C GLU A 170 -0.35 34.00 15.06
N PRO A 171 -0.57 33.41 16.25
CA PRO A 171 -0.76 31.98 16.36
C PRO A 171 -2.07 31.61 15.68
N ALA A 172 -1.98 31.06 14.46
CA ALA A 172 -3.09 30.40 13.82
C ALA A 172 -3.66 29.36 14.79
N GLU A 173 -4.96 29.47 15.08
CA GLU A 173 -5.66 28.45 15.86
C GLU A 173 -5.33 27.08 15.26
N PRO A 174 -5.02 26.06 16.09
CA PRO A 174 -4.73 24.74 15.56
C PRO A 174 -5.94 24.33 14.71
N PRO A 175 -5.76 24.05 13.41
CA PRO A 175 -6.87 23.59 12.59
C PRO A 175 -7.38 22.34 13.28
N PHE A 176 -8.66 22.39 13.67
CA PHE A 176 -9.37 21.24 14.19
C PHE A 176 -9.07 20.03 13.29
N PRO A 177 -8.93 18.82 13.84
CA PRO A 177 -8.75 17.64 13.01
C PRO A 177 -9.88 17.62 11.99
N ASP A 178 -9.54 17.76 10.70
CA ASP A 178 -10.50 17.71 9.60
C ASP A 178 -11.46 16.54 9.86
N GLU A 179 -12.71 16.82 10.25
CA GLU A 179 -13.72 15.79 10.55
C GLU A 179 -14.01 14.93 9.29
N ASP A 180 -13.56 15.39 8.13
CA ASP A 180 -13.59 14.69 6.85
C ASP A 180 -12.58 13.53 6.74
N LEU A 181 -11.63 13.37 7.67
CA LEU A 181 -10.65 12.27 7.61
C LEU A 181 -11.19 10.90 8.08
N LEU A 182 -12.38 10.86 8.67
CA LEU A 182 -13.04 9.62 9.11
C LEU A 182 -14.27 9.22 8.30
N TYR A 183 -14.70 10.04 7.34
CA TYR A 183 -15.63 9.55 6.33
C TYR A 183 -14.88 8.63 5.36
N ILE A 184 -15.12 7.33 5.52
CA ILE A 184 -15.11 6.43 4.37
C ILE A 184 -16.09 7.09 3.40
N ASP A 185 -15.59 7.67 2.32
CA ASP A 185 -16.45 8.11 1.23
C ASP A 185 -17.18 6.85 0.77
N GLU A 186 -18.45 6.69 1.18
CA GLU A 186 -19.25 5.50 0.92
C GLU A 186 -19.37 5.24 -0.59
N ARG A 187 -19.12 6.28 -1.41
CA ARG A 187 -18.97 6.20 -2.86
C ARG A 187 -17.79 5.36 -3.35
N MET A 188 -16.84 5.01 -2.48
CA MET A 188 -15.72 4.11 -2.78
C MET A 188 -16.07 2.63 -2.56
N LEU A 189 -17.19 2.33 -1.90
CA LEU A 189 -17.69 0.97 -1.68
C LEU A 189 -18.87 0.62 -2.58
N ASP A 190 -19.53 1.62 -3.19
CA ASP A 190 -20.67 1.40 -4.06
C ASP A 190 -20.24 1.20 -5.52
N ASN A 191 -20.25 -0.06 -5.94
CA ASN A 191 -20.09 -0.45 -7.33
C ASN A 191 -21.34 -0.04 -8.12
N GLY A 192 -21.30 1.16 -8.70
CA GLY A 192 -22.09 1.48 -9.88
C GLY A 192 -23.34 2.32 -9.63
N SER A 193 -23.17 3.62 -9.41
CA SER A 193 -23.90 4.67 -10.13
C SER A 193 -23.44 6.04 -9.64
N LEU A 194 -22.51 6.66 -10.35
CA LEU A 194 -22.24 8.09 -10.18
C LEU A 194 -23.36 8.89 -10.87
N PRO A 195 -23.92 9.93 -10.23
CA PRO A 195 -24.79 10.87 -10.91
C PRO A 195 -23.98 11.60 -11.96
N ILE A 196 -24.43 11.50 -13.21
CA ILE A 196 -23.89 12.23 -14.35
C ILE A 196 -24.45 13.64 -14.24
N GLU A 197 -23.78 14.52 -13.51
CA GLU A 197 -23.87 15.96 -13.80
C GLU A 197 -22.82 16.27 -14.86
N ASP A 198 -23.34 16.54 -16.04
CA ASP A 198 -22.68 16.73 -17.32
C ASP A 198 -22.07 18.13 -17.39
N ASN A 199 -21.02 18.38 -16.59
CA ASN A 199 -20.25 19.62 -16.66
C ASN A 199 -18.76 19.41 -16.27
N ARG A 200 -18.23 18.22 -16.57
CA ARG A 200 -16.85 17.86 -16.24
C ARG A 200 -15.88 18.58 -17.19
N GLN A 201 -15.32 19.70 -16.72
CA GLN A 201 -14.09 20.23 -17.31
C GLN A 201 -13.04 19.11 -17.33
N VAL A 202 -12.61 18.76 -18.55
CA VAL A 202 -11.59 17.73 -18.78
C VAL A 202 -10.23 18.36 -18.44
N TYR A 203 -9.82 18.23 -17.19
CA TYR A 203 -8.47 18.63 -16.78
C TYR A 203 -7.49 17.57 -17.28
N THR A 204 -6.80 17.89 -18.37
CA THR A 204 -5.69 17.05 -18.82
C THR A 204 -4.41 17.50 -18.12
N VAL A 205 -4.20 17.02 -16.89
CA VAL A 205 -2.89 17.20 -16.23
C VAL A 205 -1.90 16.27 -16.92
N MET A 206 -1.23 16.79 -17.95
CA MET A 206 -0.13 16.08 -18.60
C MET A 206 1.09 16.11 -17.68
N PRO A 207 1.61 14.96 -17.22
CA PRO A 207 2.78 14.90 -16.37
C PRO A 207 3.95 15.49 -17.15
N SER A 208 4.47 16.63 -16.67
CA SER A 208 5.65 17.26 -17.24
C SER A 208 6.84 17.00 -16.34
N LYS A 209 8.01 16.80 -16.94
CA LYS A 209 9.28 16.66 -16.21
C LYS A 209 9.55 17.86 -15.30
N GLU A 210 9.03 19.03 -15.67
CA GLU A 210 9.12 20.25 -14.88
C GLU A 210 8.22 20.20 -13.63
N LEU A 211 6.99 19.72 -13.76
CA LEU A 211 6.08 19.53 -12.62
C LEU A 211 6.62 18.49 -11.63
N GLU A 212 7.17 17.38 -12.13
CA GLU A 212 7.85 16.38 -11.29
C GLU A 212 9.03 16.99 -10.52
N LYS A 213 9.85 17.80 -11.19
CA LYS A 213 10.98 18.49 -10.56
C LYS A 213 10.53 19.47 -9.50
N LEU A 214 9.49 20.26 -9.77
CA LEU A 214 8.94 21.22 -8.79
C LEU A 214 8.38 20.52 -7.57
N LEU A 215 7.61 19.44 -7.73
CA LEU A 215 7.09 18.68 -6.59
C LEU A 215 8.20 18.00 -5.77
N ALA A 216 9.24 17.48 -6.44
CA ALA A 216 10.40 16.93 -5.76
C ALA A 216 11.15 18.01 -4.96
N GLU A 217 11.40 19.17 -5.55
CA GLU A 217 12.01 20.33 -4.86
C GLU A 217 11.14 20.79 -3.69
N THR A 218 9.83 20.90 -3.86
CA THR A 218 8.89 21.23 -2.77
C THR A 218 9.00 20.22 -1.63
N LYS A 219 9.02 18.92 -1.92
CA LYS A 219 9.15 17.88 -0.90
C LYS A 219 10.44 18.03 -0.10
N GLU A 220 11.57 18.26 -0.78
CA GLU A 220 12.86 18.48 -0.13
C GLU A 220 12.83 19.74 0.76
N LEU A 221 12.31 20.85 0.24
CA LEU A 221 12.20 22.11 0.98
C LEU A 221 11.29 22.01 2.21
N LEU A 222 10.19 21.27 2.11
CA LEU A 222 9.32 20.98 3.26
C LEU A 222 10.01 20.12 4.31
N ALA A 223 10.85 19.18 3.89
CA ALA A 223 11.65 18.35 4.81
C ALA A 223 12.75 19.16 5.52
N GLU A 224 13.26 20.21 4.87
CA GLU A 224 14.21 21.17 5.42
C GLU A 224 13.53 22.31 6.22
N GLU A 225 12.20 22.24 6.42
CA GLU A 225 11.39 23.28 7.09
C GLU A 225 11.46 24.66 6.42
N ASN A 226 11.84 24.72 5.14
CA ASN A 226 11.91 25.95 4.35
C ASN A 226 10.57 26.24 3.65
N LEU A 227 9.57 26.59 4.46
CA LEU A 227 8.18 26.75 4.01
C LEU A 227 8.00 27.85 2.95
N ALA A 228 8.73 28.97 3.07
CA ALA A 228 8.62 30.09 2.13
C ALA A 228 9.07 29.70 0.71
N LEU A 229 10.23 29.02 0.59
CA LEU A 229 10.67 28.54 -0.72
C LEU A 229 9.76 27.42 -1.24
N ALA A 230 9.30 26.51 -0.37
CA ALA A 230 8.38 25.45 -0.75
C ALA A 230 7.06 26.01 -1.33
N PHE A 231 6.53 27.08 -0.72
CA PHE A 231 5.32 27.77 -1.19
C PHE A 231 5.52 28.38 -2.58
N VAL A 232 6.64 29.06 -2.81
CA VAL A 232 6.96 29.64 -4.13
C VAL A 232 7.02 28.54 -5.21
N LYS A 233 7.61 27.39 -4.89
CA LYS A 233 7.68 26.24 -5.82
C LYS A 233 6.31 25.63 -6.11
N LEU A 234 5.43 25.58 -5.11
CA LEU A 234 4.05 25.13 -5.30
C LEU A 234 3.23 26.09 -6.16
N GLN A 235 3.39 27.40 -5.98
CA GLN A 235 2.75 28.38 -6.85
C GLN A 235 3.23 28.25 -8.30
N GLN A 236 4.50 27.92 -8.52
CA GLN A 236 5.02 27.60 -9.86
C GLN A 236 4.36 26.34 -10.42
N ALA A 237 4.24 25.29 -9.61
CA ALA A 237 3.58 24.04 -10.01
C ALA A 237 2.09 24.26 -10.35
N GLU A 238 1.37 25.04 -9.55
CA GLU A 238 -0.03 25.39 -9.79
C GLU A 238 -0.20 26.17 -11.08
N LYS A 239 0.64 27.18 -11.34
CA LYS A 239 0.64 27.92 -12.61
C LYS A 239 0.85 27.00 -13.82
N LEU A 240 1.77 26.04 -13.74
CA LEU A 240 1.99 25.07 -14.83
C LEU A 240 0.79 24.13 -15.07
N VAL A 241 -0.03 23.90 -14.03
CA VAL A 241 -1.26 23.10 -14.14
C VAL A 241 -2.41 23.95 -14.71
N GLU A 242 -2.51 25.23 -14.33
CA GLU A 242 -3.55 26.15 -14.80
C GLU A 242 -3.29 26.72 -16.21
N GLU A 243 -2.02 26.87 -16.62
CA GLU A 243 -1.65 27.42 -17.94
C GLU A 243 -1.98 26.47 -19.10
N LYS A 244 -2.23 25.18 -18.84
CA LYS A 244 -2.80 24.27 -19.84
C LYS A 244 -4.31 24.45 -19.84
N GLU A 245 -4.76 25.42 -20.63
CA GLU A 245 -6.17 25.73 -20.86
C GLU A 245 -6.99 24.45 -21.13
N PRO A 246 -8.28 24.44 -20.71
CA PRO A 246 -9.19 23.37 -21.07
C PRO A 246 -9.17 23.22 -22.59
N VAL A 247 -9.07 21.97 -23.05
CA VAL A 247 -9.29 21.64 -24.46
C VAL A 247 -10.63 22.27 -24.82
N SER A 248 -10.60 23.35 -25.60
CA SER A 248 -11.79 23.92 -26.22
C SER A 248 -12.51 22.75 -26.86
N GLU A 249 -13.77 22.54 -26.49
CA GLU A 249 -14.63 21.54 -27.09
C GLU A 249 -14.37 21.54 -28.60
N PRO A 250 -14.17 20.37 -29.25
CA PRO A 250 -14.16 20.36 -30.70
C PRO A 250 -15.44 21.08 -31.12
N ASP A 251 -15.32 22.09 -32.00
CA ASP A 251 -16.46 22.75 -32.63
C ASP A 251 -17.38 21.64 -33.14
N VAL A 252 -18.37 21.27 -32.32
CA VAL A 252 -19.48 20.44 -32.76
C VAL A 252 -20.24 21.42 -33.62
N GLU A 253 -19.92 21.42 -34.91
CA GLU A 253 -20.72 22.08 -35.91
C GLU A 253 -22.18 21.76 -35.55
N PRO A 254 -23.03 22.78 -35.35
CA PRO A 254 -24.40 22.57 -34.96
C PRO A 254 -24.97 21.58 -35.95
N VAL A 255 -25.26 20.37 -35.46
CA VAL A 255 -25.93 19.34 -36.25
C VAL A 255 -27.21 20.02 -36.70
N GLU A 256 -27.27 20.37 -37.98
CA GLU A 256 -28.49 20.86 -38.61
C GLU A 256 -29.54 19.80 -38.29
N PHE A 257 -30.46 20.16 -37.39
CA PHE A 257 -31.67 19.43 -37.18
C PHE A 257 -32.39 19.46 -38.52
N LEU A 258 -32.18 18.42 -39.33
CA LEU A 258 -33.04 18.13 -40.46
C LEU A 258 -34.44 18.04 -39.89
N ASP A 259 -35.27 19.00 -40.28
CA ASP A 259 -36.71 19.03 -40.03
C ASP A 259 -37.30 17.69 -40.50
N SER A 260 -37.33 16.71 -39.62
CA SER A 260 -38.02 15.45 -39.83
C SER A 260 -39.51 15.76 -39.73
N GLU A 261 -40.08 15.95 -40.90
CA GLU A 261 -41.49 15.87 -41.28
C GLU A 261 -42.30 14.99 -40.29
N PRO A 262 -43.42 15.49 -39.75
CA PRO A 262 -44.22 14.74 -38.80
C PRO A 262 -44.80 13.50 -39.49
N ALA A 263 -44.33 12.32 -39.07
CA ALA A 263 -44.88 11.05 -39.51
C ALA A 263 -46.38 10.99 -39.18
N GLU A 264 -47.20 10.82 -40.21
CA GLU A 264 -48.63 10.50 -40.11
C GLU A 264 -48.81 9.29 -39.18
N LEU A 265 -49.52 9.53 -38.07
CA LEU A 265 -50.00 8.50 -37.17
C LEU A 265 -51.02 7.62 -37.94
N LEU A 266 -50.61 6.41 -38.28
CA LEU A 266 -51.54 5.35 -38.67
C LEU A 266 -52.43 4.99 -37.46
N PRO A 267 -53.74 4.77 -37.68
CA PRO A 267 -54.64 4.36 -36.61
C PRO A 267 -54.27 2.96 -36.13
N LEU A 268 -53.98 2.85 -34.84
CA LEU A 268 -53.84 1.57 -34.14
C LEU A 268 -55.24 0.97 -33.96
N ASP A 269 -55.45 -0.18 -34.58
CA ASP A 269 -56.63 -1.02 -34.34
C ASP A 269 -56.65 -1.47 -32.87
N GLU A 270 -57.72 -1.12 -32.17
CA GLU A 270 -58.01 -1.56 -30.80
C GLU A 270 -58.45 -3.04 -30.82
N GLU A 271 -57.58 -3.95 -30.39
CA GLU A 271 -58.02 -5.29 -29.97
C GLU A 271 -58.45 -5.30 -28.50
N PRO A 272 -59.56 -6.00 -28.16
CA PRO A 272 -60.11 -6.01 -26.82
C PRO A 272 -59.32 -6.96 -25.90
N ILE A 273 -58.73 -6.40 -24.85
CA ILE A 273 -58.11 -7.18 -23.77
C ILE A 273 -59.22 -7.70 -22.86
N GLU A 274 -59.41 -9.02 -22.86
CA GLU A 274 -60.22 -9.74 -21.89
C GLU A 274 -59.63 -9.62 -20.48
N ASP A 275 -60.50 -9.18 -19.57
CA ASP A 275 -60.36 -9.28 -18.11
C ASP A 275 -60.16 -10.74 -17.68
N ASN A 276 -59.06 -11.04 -16.99
CA ASN A 276 -59.08 -12.09 -15.98
C ASN A 276 -58.01 -11.91 -14.89
N ASN A 277 -58.47 -11.39 -13.77
CA ASN A 277 -58.31 -11.91 -12.41
C ASN A 277 -56.92 -12.31 -11.87
N GLN A 278 -56.61 -11.62 -10.76
CA GLN A 278 -56.16 -12.19 -9.48
C GLN A 278 -54.67 -12.52 -9.27
N SER A 279 -54.01 -11.54 -8.66
CA SER A 279 -53.42 -11.65 -7.31
C SER A 279 -52.70 -12.95 -6.93
N SER A 280 -51.37 -12.91 -6.95
CA SER A 280 -50.56 -13.42 -5.85
C SER A 280 -49.16 -12.81 -5.87
N ILE A 281 -48.97 -11.84 -4.99
CA ILE A 281 -47.67 -11.50 -4.41
C ILE A 281 -47.30 -12.66 -3.47
N ILE A 282 -46.03 -13.11 -3.49
CA ILE A 282 -45.18 -13.52 -2.35
C ILE A 282 -44.13 -14.57 -2.80
N ASN A 283 -42.87 -14.26 -2.47
CA ASN A 283 -41.69 -15.14 -2.32
C ASN A 283 -41.22 -15.98 -3.51
N HIS A 284 -40.05 -15.62 -4.04
CA HIS A 284 -38.93 -16.56 -4.16
C HIS A 284 -37.58 -15.80 -4.24
N GLN A 285 -37.01 -15.48 -3.08
CA GLN A 285 -35.55 -15.52 -2.93
C GLN A 285 -35.12 -16.98 -2.74
N SER A 286 -33.87 -17.26 -3.12
CA SER A 286 -33.12 -18.53 -3.04
C SER A 286 -33.24 -19.48 -4.25
N SER A 287 -32.34 -19.32 -5.22
CA SER A 287 -31.54 -20.43 -5.80
C SER A 287 -30.71 -19.96 -7.00
N ILE A 288 -29.56 -19.34 -6.75
CA ILE A 288 -28.43 -19.44 -7.70
C ILE A 288 -27.17 -19.75 -6.87
N ILE A 289 -27.08 -21.00 -6.45
CA ILE A 289 -25.81 -21.71 -6.21
C ILE A 289 -25.81 -22.84 -7.22
N ASN A 290 -24.66 -23.06 -7.86
CA ASN A 290 -24.29 -24.08 -8.85
C ASN A 290 -24.22 -23.56 -10.29
N GLN A 291 -23.05 -23.07 -10.68
CA GLN A 291 -22.34 -23.48 -11.91
C GLN A 291 -21.03 -22.69 -12.08
N THR A 292 -19.96 -23.17 -11.44
CA THR A 292 -18.59 -22.97 -11.97
C THR A 292 -17.91 -24.33 -11.98
N GLY A 293 -18.14 -25.03 -13.09
CA GLY A 293 -17.34 -26.17 -13.48
C GLY A 293 -15.98 -25.70 -14.00
N SER A 294 -14.95 -26.45 -13.61
CA SER A 294 -13.81 -26.81 -14.47
C SER A 294 -13.05 -25.67 -15.15
N VAL A 295 -12.06 -25.11 -14.45
CA VAL A 295 -10.88 -24.51 -15.10
C VAL A 295 -9.64 -25.21 -14.57
N GLY A 296 -8.84 -25.71 -15.51
CA GLY A 296 -7.87 -26.78 -15.35
C GLY A 296 -6.69 -26.47 -14.42
N GLN A 297 -6.21 -27.54 -13.80
CA GLN A 297 -4.90 -27.59 -13.17
C GLN A 297 -3.83 -27.42 -14.25
N ILE A 298 -3.15 -26.27 -14.26
CA ILE A 298 -1.86 -26.13 -14.92
C ILE A 298 -0.84 -26.77 -13.99
N LEU A 299 -0.39 -27.97 -14.38
CA LEU A 299 0.65 -28.75 -13.72
C LEU A 299 2.00 -28.05 -13.90
N LEU A 300 2.38 -27.16 -12.98
CA LEU A 300 3.75 -26.64 -12.90
C LEU A 300 4.66 -27.74 -12.34
N LYS A 301 5.41 -28.36 -13.25
CA LYS A 301 6.41 -29.38 -12.97
C LYS A 301 7.65 -28.69 -12.41
N GLN A 302 7.78 -28.63 -11.09
CA GLN A 302 9.01 -28.18 -10.42
C GLN A 302 10.12 -29.24 -10.65
N GLU A 303 11.27 -28.80 -11.15
CA GLU A 303 12.47 -29.61 -11.24
C GLU A 303 13.15 -29.64 -9.87
N ASP A 304 13.18 -30.82 -9.25
CA ASP A 304 13.91 -31.07 -8.00
C ASP A 304 15.42 -31.04 -8.29
N LYS A 305 16.08 -29.95 -7.91
CA LYS A 305 17.54 -29.84 -7.87
C LYS A 305 18.04 -30.18 -6.47
N GLU A 306 18.77 -31.27 -6.37
CA GLU A 306 19.41 -31.71 -5.12
C GLU A 306 20.90 -31.34 -5.19
N VAL A 307 21.32 -30.38 -4.37
CA VAL A 307 22.71 -29.91 -4.30
C VAL A 307 23.38 -30.55 -3.10
N ASP A 308 24.36 -31.43 -3.35
CA ASP A 308 25.17 -32.04 -2.28
C ASP A 308 26.27 -31.04 -1.84
N VAL A 309 26.03 -30.44 -0.68
CA VAL A 309 26.84 -29.35 -0.09
C VAL A 309 28.26 -29.81 0.26
N ARG A 310 28.55 -31.12 0.30
CA ARG A 310 29.90 -31.62 0.63
C ARG A 310 30.84 -31.74 -0.57
N THR A 311 30.32 -31.90 -1.77
CA THR A 311 31.14 -32.17 -2.97
C THR A 311 31.13 -31.02 -3.97
N GLY A 312 30.14 -30.12 -3.90
CA GLY A 312 30.03 -28.98 -4.81
C GLY A 312 29.66 -29.37 -6.24
N ILE A 313 29.27 -30.63 -6.47
CA ILE A 313 28.90 -31.15 -7.79
C ILE A 313 27.38 -31.06 -7.94
N GLU A 314 26.92 -30.34 -8.96
CA GLU A 314 25.49 -30.20 -9.26
C GLU A 314 25.05 -31.41 -10.12
N ARG A 315 24.18 -32.27 -9.56
CA ARG A 315 23.61 -33.39 -10.31
C ARG A 315 22.20 -33.05 -10.74
N VAL A 316 21.95 -33.10 -12.06
CA VAL A 316 20.62 -32.90 -12.62
C VAL A 316 20.09 -34.24 -13.10
N LYS A 317 18.92 -34.64 -12.58
CA LYS A 317 18.27 -35.90 -12.94
C LYS A 317 17.34 -35.65 -14.13
N ASP A 318 17.60 -36.30 -15.25
CA ASP A 318 16.76 -36.16 -16.45
C ASP A 318 15.41 -36.88 -16.22
N PRO A 319 14.27 -36.16 -16.26
CA PRO A 319 12.97 -36.73 -15.97
C PRO A 319 12.47 -37.72 -17.03
N ARG A 320 13.11 -37.81 -18.21
CA ARG A 320 12.71 -38.77 -19.26
C ARG A 320 13.46 -40.09 -19.17
N THR A 321 14.69 -40.08 -18.71
CA THR A 321 15.55 -41.27 -18.68
C THR A 321 15.83 -41.78 -17.27
N GLY A 322 15.59 -40.96 -16.24
CA GLY A 322 15.88 -41.28 -14.85
C GLY A 322 17.37 -41.29 -14.50
N MET A 323 18.26 -41.05 -15.48
CA MET A 323 19.71 -41.03 -15.29
C MET A 323 20.15 -39.66 -14.75
N THR A 324 21.00 -39.67 -13.73
CA THR A 324 21.69 -38.49 -13.22
C THR A 324 22.94 -38.22 -14.04
N ARG A 325 23.05 -37.03 -14.62
CA ARG A 325 24.30 -36.55 -15.24
C ARG A 325 24.95 -35.52 -14.31
N GLU A 326 26.25 -35.66 -14.09
CA GLU A 326 27.06 -34.63 -13.43
C GLU A 326 27.32 -33.49 -14.42
N LYS A 327 27.17 -32.26 -13.94
CA LYS A 327 27.46 -31.04 -14.71
C LYS A 327 28.81 -30.46 -14.34
#